data_AF-A0A520I7E8-F1
#
_entry.id   AF-A0A520I7E8-F1
#
_cell.length_a   1.000
_cell.length_b   1.000
_cell.length_c   1.000
_cell.angle_alpha   90.00
_cell.angle_beta   90.00
_cell.angle_gamma   90.00
#
_symmetry.space_group_name_H-M   'P 1'
#
loop_
_entity.id
_entity.type
_entity.pdbx_description
1 polymer ?
#
loop_
_entity_poly.entity_id
_entity_poly.type
_entity_poly.pdbx_seq_one_letter_code
_entity_poly.pdbx_strand_id
1 'polypeptide(L)' 'MIESLLIANRGEIACRIIRTARALGIRTIAVYSDADANALHV' A
#
# COMPACT_ATOMS: atom_id res chain seq x y z
N MET A 1 -14.49 6.77 -10.97
CA MET A 1 -14.16 6.25 -9.62
C MET A 1 -12.76 5.65 -9.71
N ILE A 2 -11.91 5.79 -8.69
CA ILE A 2 -10.58 5.15 -8.71
C ILE A 2 -10.76 3.69 -8.36
N GLU A 3 -10.35 2.79 -9.25
CA GLU A 3 -10.47 1.34 -9.05
C GLU A 3 -9.23 0.75 -8.36
N SER A 4 -8.05 1.30 -8.66
CA SER A 4 -6.78 0.84 -8.10
C SER A 4 -5.79 1.99 -7.81
N LEU A 5 -4.94 1.79 -6.80
CA LEU A 5 -3.90 2.72 -6.37
C LEU A 5 -2.55 2.01 -6.18
N LEU A 6 -1.51 2.45 -6.91
CA LEU A 6 -0.12 2.04 -6.66
C LEU A 6 0.52 2.96 -5.61
N ILE A 7 1.21 2.37 -4.65
CA ILE A 7 1.87 3.07 -3.55
C ILE A 7 3.38 2.95 -3.73
N ALA A 8 4.00 3.99 -4.30
CA ALA A 8 5.45 4.11 -4.46
C ALA A 8 6.11 4.59 -3.15
N ASN A 9 5.84 3.90 -2.04
CA ASN A 9 6.38 4.22 -0.73
C ASN A 9 6.45 2.96 0.15
N ARG A 10 7.16 3.03 1.27
CA ARG A 10 7.36 1.93 2.24
C ARG A 10 6.94 2.29 3.66
N GLY A 11 6.94 1.30 4.54
CA GLY A 11 6.78 1.47 5.99
C GLY A 11 5.40 1.99 6.42
N GLU A 12 5.37 2.81 7.48
CA GLU A 12 4.13 3.27 8.12
C GLU A 12 3.24 4.06 7.17
N ILE A 13 3.81 4.93 6.33
CA ILE A 13 3.03 5.76 5.41
C ILE A 13 2.33 4.89 4.36
N ALA A 14 2.99 3.85 3.84
CA ALA A 14 2.34 2.89 2.95
C ALA A 14 1.17 2.18 3.65
N CYS A 15 1.35 1.75 4.91
CA CYS A 15 0.27 1.15 5.71
C CYS A 15 -0.91 2.11 5.92
N ARG A 16 -0.64 3.39 6.21
CA ARG A 16 -1.66 4.43 6.38
C ARG A 16 -2.46 4.64 5.10
N ILE A 17 -1.80 4.72 3.95
CA ILE A 17 -2.47 4.85 2.65
C ILE A 17 -3.33 3.61 2.36
N ILE A 18 -2.81 2.40 2.60
CA ILE A 18 -3.57 1.15 2.42
C ILE A 18 -4.84 1.14 3.26
N ARG A 19 -4.78 1.56 4.52
CA ARG A 19 -5.96 1.63 5.41
C ARG A 19 -7.04 2.55 4.85
N THR A 20 -6.67 3.75 4.39
CA THR A 20 -7.62 4.69 3.80
C THR A 20 -8.20 4.16 2.48
N ALA A 21 -7.37 3.65 1.58
CA ALA A 21 -7.81 3.11 0.30
C ALA A 21 -8.78 1.92 0.49
N ARG A 22 -8.51 1.05 1.47
CA ARG A 22 -9.41 -0.04 1.85
C ARG A 22 -10.76 0.48 2.35
N ALA A 23 -10.78 1.52 3.19
CA ALA A 23 -12.02 2.13 3.67
C ALA A 23 -12.86 2.76 2.53
N LEU A 24 -12.20 3.17 1.45
CA LEU A 24 -12.85 3.71 0.25
C LEU A 24 -13.18 2.65 -0.81
N GLY A 25 -12.90 1.36 -0.56
CA GLY A 25 -13.16 0.28 -1.53
C GLY A 25 -12.19 0.25 -2.71
N ILE A 26 -11.01 0.87 -2.60
CA ILE A 26 -10.00 0.96 -3.68
C ILE A 26 -8.99 -0.17 -3.52
N ARG A 27 -8.70 -0.90 -4.61
CA ARG A 27 -7.65 -1.93 -4.63
C ARG A 27 -6.26 -1.28 -4.51
N THR A 28 -5.39 -1.79 -3.64
CA THR A 28 -4.04 -1.26 -3.47
C THR A 28 -2.97 -2.19 -4.04
N ILE A 29 -1.91 -1.61 -4.61
CA ILE A 29 -0.69 -2.29 -5.05
C ILE A 29 0.49 -1.66 -4.30
N ALA A 30 1.18 -2.44 -3.47
CA ALA A 30 2.41 -2.02 -2.80
C ALA A 30 3.63 -2.48 -3.61
N VAL A 31 4.68 -1.67 -3.65
CA VAL A 31 5.99 -2.05 -4.18
C VAL A 31 6.97 -2.21 -3.03
N TYR A 32 7.85 -3.20 -3.10
CA TYR A 32 8.84 -3.46 -2.07
C TYR A 32 10.16 -3.93 -2.70
N SER A 33 11.26 -3.72 -1.99
CA SER A 33 12.58 -4.30 -2.31
C SER A 33 12.74 -5.64 -1.61
N ASP A 34 13.64 -6.51 -2.05
CA ASP A 34 13.87 -7.82 -1.39
C ASP A 34 14.13 -7.69 0.12
N ALA A 35 14.80 -6.62 0.56
CA ALA A 35 15.04 -6.35 1.98
C ALA A 35 13.77 -6.05 2.78
N ASP A 36 12.72 -5.55 2.12
CA ASP A 36 11.43 -5.19 2.71
C ASP A 36 10.40 -6.34 2.60
N ALA A 37 10.77 -7.54 2.14
CA ALA A 37 9.83 -8.64 1.85
C ALA A 37 8.94 -9.06 3.03
N ASN A 38 9.39 -8.80 4.27
CA ASN A 38 8.63 -9.09 5.50
C ASN A 38 8.10 -7.83 6.20
N ALA A 39 8.12 -6.66 5.54
CA ALA A 39 7.64 -5.41 6.10
C ALA A 39 6.10 -5.37 6.08
N LEU A 40 5.50 -4.70 7.07
CA LEU A 40 4.04 -4.66 7.28
C LEU A 40 3.21 -4.13 6.09
N HIS A 41 3.83 -3.38 5.18
CA HIS A 41 3.15 -2.78 4.02
C HIS A 41 3.12 -3.68 2.78
N VAL A 42 3.82 -4.82 2.83
CA VAL A 42 3.84 -5.87 1.79
C VAL A 42 2.66 -6.80 2.01
#